data_AF-A0A3N5Q753-F1
#
_entry.id   AF-A0A3N5Q753-F1
#
_cell.length_a   1.000
_cell.length_b   1.000
_cell.length_c   1.000
_cell.angle_alpha   90.00
_cell.angle_beta   90.00
_cell.angle_gamma   90.00
#
_symmetry.space_group_name_H-M   'P 1'
#
loop_
_entity.id
_entity.type
_entity.pdbx_description
1 polymer ?
#
loop_
_entity_poly.entity_id
_entity_poly.type
_entity_poly.pdbx_seq_one_letter_code
_entity_poly.pdbx_strand_id
1 'polypeptide(L)'
;MNVAIVGAAGYTGGMLIRMLLHHGRVGEENMTAVSGSHAGHHVATAHPDLAGSTDLNFAPNLIDTPDVIFLCTGHGKAASWMLEHNVPAETLVID
;
A
#
# COMPACT_ATOMS: atom_id res chain seq x y z
N MET A 1 8.57 -6.83 9.34
CA MET A 1 8.78 -5.54 8.66
C MET A 1 7.46 -5.19 8.03
N ASN A 2 6.81 -4.15 8.53
CA ASN A 2 5.47 -3.75 8.11
C ASN A 2 5.57 -2.72 6.99
N VAL A 3 4.82 -2.95 5.91
CA VAL A 3 4.86 -2.13 4.71
C VAL A 3 3.46 -1.61 4.40
N ALA A 4 3.32 -0.30 4.29
CA ALA A 4 2.11 0.33 3.77
C ALA A 4 2.32 0.80 2.33
N ILE A 5 1.32 0.57 1.48
CA ILE A 5 1.30 0.98 0.09
C ILE A 5 0.14 1.97 -0.07
N VAL A 6 0.46 3.26 -0.13
CA VAL A 6 -0.53 4.33 -0.31
C VAL A 6 -0.82 4.52 -1.78
N GLY A 7 -2.11 4.58 -2.16
CA GLY A 7 -2.49 4.58 -3.58
C GLY A 7 -2.43 3.18 -4.20
N ALA A 8 -2.60 2.14 -3.39
CA ALA A 8 -2.45 0.75 -3.80
C ALA A 8 -3.36 0.31 -4.96
N ALA A 9 -4.50 0.98 -5.18
CA ALA A 9 -5.39 0.69 -6.31
C ALA A 9 -4.84 1.20 -7.66
N GLY A 10 -3.84 2.08 -7.67
CA GLY A 10 -3.19 2.56 -8.90
C GLY A 10 -2.28 1.52 -9.54
N TYR A 11 -1.89 1.74 -10.80
CA TYR A 11 -1.04 0.81 -11.56
C TYR A 11 0.29 0.50 -10.86
N THR A 12 0.97 1.53 -10.35
CA THR A 12 2.23 1.37 -9.61
C THR A 12 2.01 0.62 -8.30
N GLY A 13 0.95 0.95 -7.56
CA GLY A 13 0.57 0.25 -6.33
C GLY A 13 0.34 -1.23 -6.53
N GLY A 14 -0.37 -1.61 -7.59
CA GLY A 14 -0.55 -3.02 -7.95
C GLY A 14 0.77 -3.70 -8.31
N MET A 15 1.64 -3.05 -9.10
CA MET A 15 2.92 -3.65 -9.51
C MET A 15 3.79 -3.91 -8.28
N LEU A 16 3.80 -2.97 -7.34
CA LEU A 16 4.50 -3.12 -6.08
C LEU A 16 3.93 -4.26 -5.24
N ILE A 17 2.60 -4.42 -5.13
CA ILE A 17 1.99 -5.56 -4.44
C ILE A 17 2.49 -6.88 -5.02
N ARG A 18 2.50 -7.03 -6.35
CA ARG A 18 2.99 -8.24 -7.03
C ARG A 18 4.45 -8.55 -6.69
N MET A 19 5.30 -7.52 -6.65
CA MET A 19 6.69 -7.67 -6.27
C MET A 19 6.85 -8.08 -4.80
N LEU A 20 6.10 -7.43 -3.89
CA LEU A 20 6.21 -7.69 -2.47
C LEU A 20 5.64 -9.06 -2.06
N LEU A 21 4.58 -9.54 -2.70
CA LEU A 21 4.05 -10.91 -2.49
C LEU A 21 5.12 -11.99 -2.74
N HIS A 22 6.08 -11.72 -3.62
CA HIS A 22 7.18 -12.65 -3.93
C HIS A 22 8.51 -12.26 -3.26
N HIS A 23 8.49 -11.28 -2.35
CA HIS A 23 9.69 -10.80 -1.69
C HIS A 23 9.94 -11.60 -0.41
N GLY A 24 11.06 -12.33 -0.35
CA GLY A 24 11.38 -13.26 0.76
C GLY A 24 11.58 -12.65 2.15
N ARG A 25 11.36 -11.34 2.33
CA ARG A 25 11.44 -10.64 3.64
C ARG A 25 10.17 -9.91 4.05
N VAL A 26 9.14 -9.89 3.20
CA VAL A 26 7.85 -9.24 3.48
C VAL A 26 6.74 -10.26 3.22
N GLY A 27 6.18 -10.81 4.30
CA GLY A 27 4.98 -11.65 4.21
C GLY A 27 3.73 -10.81 3.98
N GLU A 28 2.71 -11.44 3.40
CA GLU A 28 1.42 -10.81 3.10
C GLU A 28 0.76 -10.18 4.33
N GLU A 29 0.86 -10.85 5.47
CA GLU A 29 0.34 -10.40 6.76
C GLU A 29 0.95 -9.08 7.25
N ASN A 30 2.09 -8.66 6.69
CA ASN A 30 2.75 -7.40 7.03
C ASN A 30 2.49 -6.29 5.99
N MET A 31 1.66 -6.54 4.99
CA MET A 31 1.33 -5.58 3.94
C MET A 31 0.00 -4.89 4.22
N THR A 32 -0.04 -3.57 4.06
CA THR A 32 -1.27 -2.78 4.10
C THR A 32 -1.46 -2.05 2.77
N ALA A 33 -2.46 -2.45 1.98
CA ALA A 33 -2.83 -1.79 0.74
C ALA A 33 -3.84 -0.67 1.01
N VAL A 34 -3.43 0.60 0.95
CA VAL A 34 -4.29 1.75 1.30
C VAL A 34 -4.94 2.34 0.05
N SER A 35 -6.28 2.36 0.03
CA SER A 35 -7.09 2.99 -1.00
C SER A 35 -8.47 3.35 -0.46
N GLY A 36 -8.73 4.65 -0.26
CA GLY A 36 -10.03 5.12 0.23
C GLY A 36 -11.20 4.79 -0.70
N SER A 37 -10.99 4.80 -2.02
CA SER A 37 -12.04 4.52 -3.01
C SER A 37 -12.37 3.02 -3.17
N HIS A 38 -11.50 2.14 -2.68
CA HIS A 38 -11.67 0.68 -2.80
C HIS A 38 -11.73 0.01 -1.42
N ALA A 39 -11.84 0.78 -0.34
CA ALA A 39 -11.82 0.26 1.02
C ALA A 39 -12.77 -0.93 1.23
N GLY A 40 -12.28 -1.97 1.90
CA GLY A 40 -13.01 -3.20 2.18
C GLY A 40 -13.15 -4.17 1.01
N HIS A 41 -12.79 -3.76 -0.21
CA HIS A 41 -12.77 -4.66 -1.36
C HIS A 41 -11.44 -5.40 -1.47
N HIS A 42 -11.51 -6.59 -2.05
CA HIS A 42 -10.33 -7.38 -2.39
C HIS A 42 -9.43 -6.64 -3.38
N VAL A 43 -8.10 -6.76 -3.24
CA VAL A 43 -7.15 -6.08 -4.13
C VAL A 43 -7.34 -6.45 -5.60
N ALA A 44 -7.85 -7.65 -5.87
CA ALA A 44 -8.17 -8.11 -7.22
C ALA A 44 -9.29 -7.32 -7.91
N THR A 45 -10.08 -6.51 -7.18
CA THR A 45 -11.08 -5.62 -7.80
C THR A 45 -10.43 -4.52 -8.64
N ALA A 46 -9.23 -4.06 -8.27
CA ALA A 46 -8.43 -3.12 -9.05
C ALA A 46 -7.32 -3.82 -9.85
N HIS A 47 -6.84 -4.97 -9.38
CA HIS A 47 -5.74 -5.74 -9.96
C HIS A 47 -6.14 -7.19 -10.26
N PRO A 48 -6.93 -7.48 -11.31
CA PRO A 48 -7.56 -8.78 -11.51
C PRO A 48 -6.62 -9.99 -11.54
N ASP A 49 -5.39 -9.80 -11.97
CA ASP A 49 -4.34 -10.83 -12.01
C ASP A 49 -3.78 -11.20 -10.63
N LEU A 50 -4.10 -10.46 -9.57
CA LEU A 50 -3.84 -10.86 -8.18
C LEU A 50 -4.89 -11.83 -7.62
N ALA A 51 -5.97 -12.11 -8.36
CA ALA A 51 -6.99 -13.05 -7.91
C ALA A 51 -6.39 -14.45 -7.65
N GLY A 52 -6.62 -14.99 -6.44
CA GLY A 52 -6.10 -16.28 -6.02
C GLY A 52 -4.60 -16.29 -5.67
N SER A 53 -3.91 -15.15 -5.75
CA SER A 53 -2.50 -15.02 -5.35
C SER A 53 -2.32 -14.43 -3.94
N THR A 54 -3.38 -13.83 -3.38
CA THR A 54 -3.40 -13.12 -2.09
C THR A 54 -4.85 -12.99 -1.64
N ASP A 55 -5.07 -12.82 -0.33
CA ASP A 55 -6.35 -12.51 0.30
C ASP A 55 -6.42 -11.03 0.79
N LEU A 56 -5.47 -10.19 0.36
CA LEU A 56 -5.38 -8.77 0.72
C LEU A 56 -6.66 -8.01 0.35
N ASN A 57 -7.13 -7.21 1.30
CA ASN A 57 -8.18 -6.21 1.08
C ASN A 57 -7.61 -4.80 1.20
N PHE A 58 -8.23 -3.84 0.53
CA PHE A 58 -7.86 -2.44 0.68
C PHE A 58 -8.30 -1.89 2.03
N ALA A 59 -7.38 -1.24 2.73
CA ALA A 59 -7.65 -0.44 3.91
C ALA A 59 -8.10 0.98 3.50
N PRO A 60 -9.04 1.59 4.22
CA PRO A 60 -9.50 2.96 3.95
C PRO A 60 -8.43 4.02 4.25
N ASN A 61 -7.54 3.74 5.20
CA ASN A 61 -6.48 4.62 5.68
C ASN A 61 -5.33 3.77 6.25
N LEU A 62 -4.23 4.41 6.64
CA LEU A 62 -3.19 3.74 7.42
C LEU A 62 -3.73 3.41 8.81
N ILE A 63 -3.72 2.13 9.17
CA ILE A 63 -4.28 1.62 10.43
C ILE A 63 -3.23 1.66 11.55
N ASP A 64 -1.98 1.34 11.21
CA ASP A 64 -0.84 1.26 12.14
C ASP A 64 0.35 2.08 11.63
N THR A 65 1.41 2.18 12.44
CA THR A 65 2.68 2.77 12.01
C THR A 65 3.56 1.69 11.35
N PRO A 66 3.74 1.71 10.01
CA PRO A 66 4.61 0.78 9.32
C PRO A 66 6.08 1.19 9.43
N ASP A 67 6.97 0.22 9.19
CA ASP A 67 8.40 0.48 9.05
C ASP A 67 8.69 1.22 7.73
N VAL A 68 7.91 0.92 6.68
CA VAL A 68 8.08 1.49 5.34
C VAL A 68 6.74 1.92 4.75
N ILE A 69 6.70 3.12 4.16
CA ILE A 69 5.56 3.63 3.38
C ILE A 69 6.01 3.83 1.94
N PHE A 70 5.30 3.20 1.00
CA PHE A 70 5.40 3.49 -0.43
C PHE A 70 4.27 4.43 -0.86
N LEU A 71 4.62 5.57 -1.44
CA LEU A 71 3.66 6.56 -1.95
C LEU A 71 3.41 6.34 -3.44
N CYS A 72 2.55 5.38 -3.78
CA CYS A 72 2.14 5.10 -5.16
C CYS A 72 1.00 6.03 -5.63
N THR A 73 1.14 7.34 -5.39
CA THR A 73 0.10 8.33 -5.68
C THR A 73 0.39 9.14 -6.95
N GLY A 74 -0.63 9.82 -7.48
CA GLY A 74 -0.45 10.69 -8.64
C GLY A 74 0.42 11.91 -8.33
N HIS A 75 0.98 12.53 -9.36
CA HIS A 75 1.86 13.69 -9.23
C HIS A 75 1.27 14.79 -8.32
N GLY A 76 2.09 15.28 -7.39
CA GLY A 76 1.70 16.30 -6.40
C GLY A 76 0.89 15.79 -5.21
N LYS A 77 0.31 14.58 -5.27
CA LYS A 77 -0.48 14.03 -4.16
C LYS A 77 0.36 13.48 -3.02
N ALA A 78 1.57 13.00 -3.29
CA ALA A 78 2.49 12.51 -2.26
C ALA A 78 2.85 13.62 -1.25
N ALA A 79 3.18 14.82 -1.74
CA ALA A 79 3.48 15.98 -0.90
C ALA A 79 2.27 16.39 -0.04
N SER A 80 1.07 16.47 -0.63
CA SER A 80 -0.16 16.74 0.12
C SER A 80 -0.41 15.67 1.19
N TRP A 81 -0.25 14.40 0.83
CA TRP A 81 -0.44 13.28 1.75
C TRP A 81 0.50 13.36 2.96
N MET A 82 1.78 13.68 2.73
CA MET A 82 2.79 13.88 3.79
C MET A 82 2.48 15.06 4.71
N LEU A 83 1.83 16.12 4.22
CA LEU A 83 1.40 17.25 5.04
C LEU A 83 0.16 16.92 5.89
N GLU A 84 -0.69 16.03 5.40
CA GLU A 84 -1.93 15.61 6.05
C GLU A 84 -1.72 14.51 7.10
N HIS A 85 -0.59 13.80 7.06
CA HIS A 85 -0.30 12.66 7.93
C HIS A 85 0.97 12.89 8.73
N ASN A 86 0.91 12.63 10.04
CA ASN A 86 2.08 12.66 10.90
C ASN A 86 2.85 11.34 10.79
N VAL A 87 3.85 11.29 9.91
CA VAL A 87 4.72 10.11 9.72
C VAL A 87 5.89 10.19 10.70
N PRO A 88 6.12 9.15 11.54
CA PRO A 88 7.25 9.12 12.46
C PRO A 88 8.60 9.16 11.74
N ALA A 89 9.62 9.71 12.39
CA ALA A 89 10.95 9.93 11.79
C ALA A 89 11.68 8.60 11.47
N GLU A 90 11.32 7.54 12.18
CA GLU A 90 11.83 6.18 12.00
C GLU A 90 11.21 5.44 10.82
N THR A 91 10.04 5.89 10.32
CA THR A 91 9.37 5.28 9.17
C THR A 91 10.08 5.70 7.89
N LEU A 92 10.54 4.71 7.10
CA LEU A 92 11.13 4.96 5.80
C LEU A 92 10.04 5.28 4.77
N VAL A 93 10.13 6.43 4.13
CA VAL A 93 9.21 6.82 3.05
C VAL A 93 9.89 6.69 1.69
N ILE A 94 9.21 6.05 0.74
CA ILE A 94 9.64 5.86 -0.65
C ILE A 94 8.55 6.44 -1.55
N ASP A 95 8.87 7.48 -2.30
CA ASP A 95 8.01 8.15 -3.30
C ASP A 95 8.56 7.92 -4.72
#